data_AF-A0A1M7ZGK7-F1
#
_entry.id   AF-A0A1M7ZGK7-F1
#
_cell.length_a   1.000
_cell.length_b   1.000
_cell.length_c   1.000
_cell.angle_alpha   90.00
_cell.angle_beta   90.00
_cell.angle_gamma   90.00
#
_symmetry.space_group_name_H-M   'P 1'
#
loop_
_entity.id
_entity.type
_entity.pdbx_description
1 polymer ?
#
loop_
_entity_poly.entity_id
_entity_poly.type
_entity_poly.pdbx_seq_one_letter_code
_entity_poly.pdbx_strand_id
1 'polypeptide(L)' 'MFKLFFKNLNQRKRLLVQLLILSFWAGILGAFFKINGNPNGEILLIAGMVTQIISVIGLVSKWSIEGPK' A
#
# COMPACT_ATOMS: atom_id res chain seq x y z
N MET A 1 5.43 7.92 -18.23
CA MET A 1 5.48 8.86 -17.09
C MET A 1 5.75 8.16 -15.75
N PHE A 2 4.87 7.26 -15.27
CA PHE A 2 5.08 6.56 -13.99
C PHE A 2 6.40 5.76 -13.90
N LYS A 3 6.79 5.06 -14.97
CA LYS A 3 8.05 4.29 -15.03
C LYS A 3 9.29 5.12 -14.67
N LEU A 4 9.31 6.42 -15.01
CA LEU A 4 10.42 7.33 -14.69
C LEU A 4 10.43 7.73 -13.21
N PHE A 5 9.26 8.00 -12.64
CA PHE A 5 9.12 8.36 -11.22
C PHE A 5 9.61 7.25 -10.28
N PHE A 6 9.35 5.99 -10.64
CA PHE A 6 9.81 4.82 -9.89
C PHE A 6 11.27 4.44 -10.14
N LYS A 7 11.89 4.94 -11.21
CA LYS A 7 13.27 4.60 -11.58
C LYS A 7 14.30 5.28 -10.67
N ASN A 8 13.93 6.43 -10.09
CA ASN A 8 14.78 7.21 -9.18
C ASN A 8 14.59 6.82 -7.70
N LEU A 9 13.72 5.87 -7.39
CA LEU A 9 13.48 5.42 -6.03
C LEU A 9 14.34 4.20 -5.70
N ASN A 10 14.99 4.22 -4.54
CA ASN A 10 15.64 3.04 -3.97
C ASN A 10 14.64 1.86 -3.93
N GLN A 11 15.12 0.65 -4.16
CA GLN A 11 14.28 -0.56 -4.30
C GLN A 11 13.24 -0.71 -3.18
N ARG A 12 13.62 -0.36 -1.93
CA ARG A 12 12.73 -0.40 -0.76
C ARG A 12 11.61 0.65 -0.82
N LYS A 13 11.94 1.89 -1.19
CA LYS A 13 10.93 2.96 -1.41
C LYS A 13 9.99 2.56 -2.53
N ARG A 14 10.51 1.98 -3.62
CA ARG A 14 9.67 1.49 -4.72
C ARG A 14 8.68 0.42 -4.26
N LEU A 15 9.12 -0.55 -3.47
CA LEU A 15 8.24 -1.59 -2.90
C LEU A 15 7.15 -0.99 -2.01
N LEU A 16 7.49 -0.03 -1.15
CA LEU A 16 6.51 0.61 -0.27
C LEU A 16 5.51 1.48 -1.04
N VAL A 17 5.93 2.19 -2.08
CA VAL A 17 4.99 2.93 -2.94
C VAL A 17 4.10 1.96 -3.73
N GLN A 18 4.64 0.83 -4.21
CA GLN A 18 3.82 -0.21 -4.83
C GLN A 18 2.81 -0.79 -3.85
N LEU A 19 3.23 -1.05 -2.61
CA LEU A 19 2.35 -1.52 -1.54
C LEU A 19 1.26 -0.50 -1.21
N LEU A 20 1.59 0.79 -1.19
CA LEU A 20 0.63 1.89 -0.97
C LEU A 20 -0.41 1.98 -2.09
N ILE A 21 0.01 1.79 -3.34
CA ILE A 21 -0.91 1.77 -4.49
C ILE A 21 -1.82 0.54 -4.39
N LEU A 22 -1.26 -0.63 -4.06
CA LEU A 22 -2.04 -1.85 -3.89
C LEU A 22 -3.03 -1.75 -2.73
N SER A 23 -2.64 -1.15 -1.60
CA SER A 23 -3.53 -0.96 -0.45
C SER A 23 -4.71 -0.03 -0.78
N PHE A 24 -4.47 1.00 -1.58
CA PHE A 24 -5.52 1.90 -2.06
C PHE A 24 -6.55 1.15 -2.93
N TRP A 25 -6.08 0.33 -3.87
CA TRP A 25 -6.96 -0.51 -4.68
C TRP A 25 -7.70 -1.58 -3.86
N ALA A 26 -7.03 -2.19 -2.88
CA ALA A 26 -7.66 -3.13 -1.95
C ALA A 26 -8.77 -2.46 -1.12
N GLY A 27 -8.58 -1.20 -0.70
CA GLY A 27 -9.62 -0.42 -0.03
C GLY A 27 -10.84 -0.16 -0.92
N ILE A 28 -10.62 0.23 -2.18
CA ILE A 28 -11.71 0.45 -3.16
C ILE A 28 -12.48 -0.85 -3.41
N LEU A 29 -11.76 -1.94 -3.68
CA LEU A 29 -12.37 -3.25 -3.95
C LEU A 29 -13.06 -3.83 -2.71
N GLY A 30 -12.46 -3.67 -1.53
CA GLY A 30 -13.04 -4.08 -0.26
C GLY A 30 -14.34 -3.34 0.03
N ALA A 31 -14.36 -2.03 -0.17
CA ALA A 31 -15.58 -1.21 -0.04
C ALA A 31 -16.65 -1.62 -1.05
N PHE A 32 -16.27 -1.82 -2.32
CA PHE A 32 -17.17 -2.31 -3.35
C PHE A 32 -17.78 -3.67 -2.97
N PHE A 33 -16.97 -4.64 -2.54
CA PHE A 33 -17.47 -5.96 -2.12
C PHE A 33 -18.32 -5.90 -0.86
N LYS A 34 -17.98 -5.04 0.11
CA LYS A 34 -18.76 -4.84 1.33
C LYS A 34 -20.16 -4.29 1.01
N ILE A 35 -20.26 -3.30 0.11
CA ILE A 35 -21.55 -2.73 -0.31
C ILE A 35 -22.38 -3.75 -1.10
N ASN A 36 -21.73 -4.62 -1.88
CA ASN A 36 -22.39 -5.69 -2.64
C ASN A 36 -22.69 -6.96 -1.81
N GLY A 37 -22.57 -6.92 -0.48
CA GLY A 37 -22.94 -8.02 0.41
C GLY A 37 -21.99 -9.22 0.39
N ASN A 38 -20.78 -9.09 -0.16
CA ASN A 38 -19.79 -10.15 -0.12
C ASN A 38 -19.10 -10.17 1.26
N PRO A 39 -19.17 -11.28 2.02
CA PRO A 39 -18.61 -11.39 3.37
C PRO A 39 -17.09 -11.19 3.41
N ASN A 40 -16.38 -11.45 2.31
CA ASN A 40 -14.94 -11.24 2.22
C ASN A 40 -14.56 -9.77 2.01
N GLY A 41 -15.52 -8.90 1.70
CA GLY A 41 -15.28 -7.48 1.47
C GLY A 41 -14.71 -6.77 2.70
N GLU A 42 -15.17 -7.13 3.89
CA GLU A 42 -14.67 -6.56 5.15
C GLU A 42 -13.21 -6.92 5.44
N ILE A 43 -12.83 -8.19 5.23
CA ILE A 43 -11.45 -8.65 5.41
C ILE A 43 -10.51 -7.91 4.45
N LEU A 44 -10.92 -7.75 3.19
CA LEU A 44 -10.13 -7.02 2.18
C LEU A 44 -9.98 -5.53 2.54
N LEU A 45 -11.04 -4.93 3.10
CA LEU A 45 -11.05 -3.52 3.54
C LEU A 45 -10.07 -3.31 4.70
N ILE A 46 -10.12 -4.19 5.72
CA ILE A 46 -9.21 -4.15 6.86
C ILE A 46 -7.77 -4.38 6.40
N ALA A 47 -7.52 -5.37 5.53
CA ALA A 47 -6.20 -5.63 4.98
C ALA A 47 -5.66 -4.42 4.19
N GLY A 48 -6.51 -3.76 3.39
CA GLY A 48 -6.19 -2.52 2.71
C GLY A 48 -5.79 -1.41 3.67
N MET A 49 -6.57 -1.17 4.74
CA MET A 49 -6.27 -0.15 5.74
C MET A 49 -4.94 -0.41 6.47
N VAL A 50 -4.71 -1.65 6.92
CA VAL A 50 -3.48 -2.03 7.63
C VAL A 50 -2.25 -1.85 6.72
N THR A 51 -2.33 -2.34 5.48
CA THR A 51 -1.23 -2.20 4.52
C THR A 51 -0.98 -0.74 4.11
N GLN A 52 -2.02 0.09 4.11
CA GLN A 52 -1.90 1.52 3.87
C GLN A 52 -1.15 2.22 5.01
N ILE A 53 -1.46 1.89 6.26
CA ILE A 53 -0.73 2.42 7.42
C ILE A 53 0.74 1.99 7.39
N ILE A 54 1.01 0.71 7.15
CA ILE A 54 2.38 0.16 7.08
C ILE A 54 3.18 0.81 5.97
N SER A 55 2.59 1.01 4.78
CA SER A 55 3.29 1.62 3.66
C SER A 55 3.60 3.10 3.91
N VAL A 56 2.69 3.87 4.52
CA VAL A 56 2.94 5.26 4.91
C VAL A 56 4.04 5.35 5.97
N ILE A 57 3.92 4.58 7.06
CA ILE A 57 4.94 4.55 8.13
C ILE A 57 6.29 4.13 7.55
N GLY A 58 6.30 3.08 6.72
CA GLY A 58 7.50 2.59 6.05
C GLY A 58 8.17 3.67 5.21
N LEU A 59 7.39 4.42 4.41
CA LEU A 59 7.91 5.49 3.55
C LEU A 59 8.53 6.65 4.35
N VAL A 60 7.90 7.03 5.46
CA VAL A 60 8.39 8.13 6.31
C VAL A 60 9.52 7.67 7.24
N SER A 61 9.59 6.37 7.55
CA SER A 61 10.61 5.83 8.45
C SER A 61 12.01 5.82 7.84
N LYS A 62 13.02 5.86 8.72
CA LYS A 62 14.42 5.66 8.36
C LYS A 62 14.69 4.32 7.65
N TRP A 63 13.80 3.35 7.76
CA TRP A 63 13.93 2.07 7.07
C TRP A 63 13.95 2.22 5.53
N SER A 64 13.13 3.14 4.98
CA SER A 64 13.13 3.39 3.53
C SER A 64 14.29 4.27 3.06
N ILE A 65 14.89 5.04 3.98
CA ILE A 65 15.91 6.05 3.70
C ILE A 65 17.32 5.50 3.92
N GLU A 66 17.57 4.91 5.09
CA GLU A 66 18.89 4.47 5.57
C GLU A 66 19.02 2.93 5.62
N GLY A 67 17.90 2.20 5.70
CA GLY A 67 17.89 0.73 5.80
C GLY A 67 17.98 0.20 7.23
N PRO A 68 17.87 -1.14 7.42
CA PRO A 68 18.05 -1.73 8.75
C PRO A 68 19.50 -1.45 9.20
N LYS A 69 19.62 -0.88 10.40
CA LYS A 69 20.90 -0.76 11.10
C LYS A 69 21.30 -2.11 11.67
#